data_AF-A0A644WYE7-F1
#
_entry.id   AF-A0A644WYE7-F1
#
_cell.length_a   1.000
_cell.length_b   1.000
_cell.length_c   1.000
_cell.angle_alpha   90.00
_cell.angle_beta   90.00
_cell.angle_gamma   90.00
#
_symmetry.space_group_name_H-M   'P 1'
#
loop_
_entity.id
_entity.type
_entity.pdbx_description
1 polymer ?
#
loop_
_entity_poly.entity_id
_entity_poly.type
_entity_poly.pdbx_seq_one_letter_code
_entity_poly.pdbx_strand_id
1 'polypeptide(L)' 'MINMIEIPEEFEMTSFFGTEPEKLDMNVPFYYNTVTYSIINGNEQIEVRMSPAYGDMEILWKQNNILNSIGN' A
#
# COMPACT_ATOMS: atom_id res chain seq x y z
N MET A 1 14.78 -11.39 20.95
CA MET A 1 14.71 -10.15 20.15
C MET A 1 13.73 -10.41 19.04
N ILE A 2 12.59 -9.73 19.04
CA ILE A 2 11.64 -9.83 17.93
C ILE A 2 12.31 -9.10 16.76
N ASN A 3 12.43 -9.76 15.61
CA ASN A 3 12.93 -9.13 14.39
C ASN A 3 12.07 -7.88 14.14
N MET A 4 12.65 -6.68 14.24
CA MET A 4 11.98 -5.50 13.70
C MET A 4 11.89 -5.74 12.20
N ILE A 5 10.67 -5.96 11.71
CA ILE A 5 10.42 -5.91 10.27
C ILE A 5 10.78 -4.46 9.89
N GLU A 6 11.84 -4.29 9.11
CA GLU A 6 12.21 -3.00 8.54
C GLU A 6 11.17 -2.66 7.46
N ILE A 7 10.07 -2.04 7.90
CA ILE A 7 9.12 -1.40 7.00
C ILE A 7 9.73 -0.06 6.57
N PRO A 8 9.78 0.23 5.26
CA PRO A 8 10.19 1.55 4.78
C PRO A 8 9.31 2.66 5.33
N GLU A 9 9.90 3.85 5.44
CA GLU A 9 9.20 5.05 5.90
C GLU A 9 8.17 5.51 4.86
N GLU A 10 7.21 6.32 5.29
CA GLU A 10 6.12 6.82 4.44
C GLU A 10 6.67 7.51 3.17
N PHE A 11 7.68 8.37 3.32
CA PHE A 11 8.26 9.11 2.20
C PHE A 11 8.99 8.20 1.19
N GLU A 12 9.54 7.08 1.63
CA GLU A 12 10.20 6.10 0.76
C GLU A 12 9.16 5.38 -0.09
N MET A 13 8.03 5.02 0.52
CA MET A 13 6.88 4.43 -0.17
C MET A 13 6.25 5.40 -1.17
N THR A 14 6.00 6.65 -0.76
CA THR A 14 5.52 7.70 -1.66
C THR A 14 6.48 7.91 -2.84
N SER A 15 7.78 7.89 -2.60
CA SER A 15 8.79 8.00 -3.66
C SER A 15 8.80 6.80 -4.60
N PHE A 16 8.60 5.58 -4.08
CA PHE A 16 8.55 4.35 -4.86
C PHE A 16 7.30 4.27 -5.74
N PHE A 17 6.11 4.55 -5.17
CA PHE A 17 4.84 4.50 -5.89
C PHE A 17 4.57 5.74 -6.74
N GLY A 18 5.27 6.84 -6.49
CA GLY A 18 5.09 8.11 -7.20
C GLY A 18 3.76 8.81 -6.89
N THR A 19 3.10 8.43 -5.80
CA THR A 19 1.84 9.01 -5.34
C THR A 19 1.75 8.94 -3.82
N GLU A 20 1.03 9.90 -3.23
CA GLU A 20 0.68 9.82 -1.82
C GLU A 20 -0.37 8.73 -1.58
N PRO A 21 -0.35 8.08 -0.41
CA PRO A 21 -1.38 7.13 -0.05
C PRO A 21 -2.66 7.84 0.41
N GLU A 22 -3.78 7.17 0.22
CA GLU A 22 -4.97 7.41 1.03
C GLU A 22 -4.80 6.75 2.40
N LYS A 23 -4.97 7.52 3.47
CA LYS A 23 -4.92 7.01 4.86
C LYS A 23 -6.32 6.69 5.35
N LEU A 24 -6.48 5.54 6.02
CA LEU A 24 -7.74 5.18 6.66
C LEU A 24 -8.11 6.17 7.78
N ASP A 25 -7.12 6.60 8.57
CA ASP A 25 -7.28 7.65 9.59
C ASP A 25 -6.21 8.73 9.45
N MET A 26 -6.59 9.98 9.14
CA MET A 26 -5.65 11.08 8.94
C MET A 26 -4.88 11.49 10.20
N ASN A 27 -5.35 11.11 11.39
CA ASN A 27 -4.73 11.47 12.67
C ASN A 27 -3.75 10.41 13.19
N VAL A 28 -3.63 9.28 12.48
CA VAL A 28 -2.79 8.15 12.87
C VAL A 28 -1.52 8.12 12.01
N PRO A 29 -0.32 7.98 12.62
CA PRO A 29 0.93 7.86 11.86
C PRO A 29 0.91 6.66 10.90
N PHE A 30 1.60 6.78 9.78
CA PHE A 30 1.69 5.77 8.72
C PHE A 30 1.86 4.34 9.24
N TYR A 31 2.82 4.12 10.14
CA TYR A 31 3.14 2.79 10.66
C TYR A 31 1.94 2.09 11.32
N TYR A 32 1.08 2.84 12.01
CA TYR A 32 -0.11 2.32 12.71
C TYR A 32 -1.39 2.42 11.88
N ASN A 33 -1.29 2.81 10.62
CA ASN A 33 -2.42 3.06 9.75
C ASN A 33 -2.63 1.92 8.76
N THR A 34 -3.79 1.92 8.13
CA THR A 34 -3.97 1.24 6.85
C THR A 34 -3.92 2.28 5.77
N VAL A 35 -3.06 2.07 4.79
CA VAL A 35 -2.85 3.00 3.68
C VAL A 35 -3.09 2.31 2.34
N THR A 36 -3.57 3.08 1.36
CA THR A 36 -3.83 2.60 0.01
C THR A 36 -3.11 3.50 -1.00
N TYR A 37 -2.23 2.92 -1.80
CA TYR A 37 -1.64 3.57 -2.98
C TYR A 37 -2.42 3.14 -4.22
N SER A 38 -2.82 4.10 -5.07
CA SER A 38 -3.53 3.83 -6.32
C SER A 38 -2.70 4.32 -7.50
N ILE A 39 -2.32 3.40 -8.37
CA ILE A 39 -1.44 3.64 -9.53
C ILE A 39 -2.25 3.33 -10.78
N ILE A 40 -2.35 4.30 -11.68
CA ILE A 40 -3.09 4.17 -12.93
C ILE A 40 -2.11 4.32 -14.10
N ASN A 41 -2.05 3.32 -14.96
CA ASN A 41 -1.24 3.33 -16.18
C ASN A 41 -2.07 2.84 -17.38
N GLY A 42 -2.63 3.78 -18.14
CA GLY A 42 -3.50 3.46 -19.27
C GLY A 42 -4.75 2.69 -18.83
N ASN A 43 -4.88 1.44 -19.25
CA ASN A 43 -6.01 0.55 -18.92
C ASN A 43 -5.74 -0.35 -17.71
N GLU A 44 -4.63 -0.13 -17.02
CA GLU A 44 -4.23 -0.87 -15.83
C GLU A 44 -4.39 0.01 -14.59
N GLN A 45 -4.93 -0.58 -13.54
CA GLN A 45 -5.00 0.01 -12.22
C GLN A 45 -4.40 -0.98 -11.21
N ILE A 46 -3.45 -0.51 -10.41
CA ILE A 46 -2.85 -1.26 -9.33
C ILE A 46 -3.20 -0.53 -8.03
N GLU A 47 -3.78 -1.24 -7.08
CA GLU A 47 -3.99 -0.76 -5.72
C GLU A 47 -3.14 -1.59 -4.77
N VAL A 48 -2.31 -0.91 -3.97
CA VAL A 48 -1.52 -1.54 -2.91
C VAL A 48 -2.08 -1.05 -1.59
N ARG A 49 -2.64 -1.97 -0.82
CA ARG A 49 -3.15 -1.71 0.52
C ARG A 49 -2.23 -2.35 1.54
N MET A 50 -1.80 -1.60 2.55
CA MET A 50 -0.90 -2.14 3.57
C MET A 50 -1.22 -1.61 4.96
N SER A 51 -0.94 -2.44 5.97
CA SER A 51 -1.02 -2.08 7.39
C SER A 51 0.33 -2.41 8.05
N PRO A 52 1.30 -1.47 8.06
CA PRO A 52 2.71 -1.75 8.36
C PRO A 52 2.93 -2.45 9.71
N ALA A 53 2.28 -1.98 10.78
CA ALA A 53 2.41 -2.56 12.11
C ALA A 53 1.93 -4.02 12.20
N TYR A 54 1.07 -4.46 11.28
CA TYR A 54 0.54 -5.82 11.23
C TYR A 54 1.33 -6.72 10.27
N GLY A 55 2.21 -6.14 9.44
CA GLY A 55 2.88 -6.89 8.37
C GLY A 55 1.95 -7.29 7.22
N ASP A 56 0.75 -6.71 7.17
CA ASP A 56 -0.27 -7.02 6.17
C ASP A 56 -0.08 -6.19 4.92
N MET A 57 -0.17 -6.84 3.76
CA MET A 57 -0.15 -6.21 2.44
C MET A 57 -1.07 -6.98 1.49
N GLU A 58 -1.85 -6.23 0.72
CA GLU A 58 -2.67 -6.72 -0.37
C GLU A 58 -2.35 -5.90 -1.62
N ILE A 59 -2.23 -6.59 -2.75
CA ILE A 59 -2.09 -5.98 -4.07
C ILE A 59 -3.29 -6.40 -4.90
N LEU A 60 -4.04 -5.42 -5.39
CA LEU A 60 -5.09 -5.61 -6.37
C LEU A 60 -4.61 -5.07 -7.70
N TRP A 61 -4.73 -5.87 -8.74
CA TRP A 61 -4.41 -5.48 -10.11
C TRP A 61 -5.64 -5.68 -11.00
N LYS A 62 -6.06 -4.60 -11.64
CA LYS A 62 -7.17 -4.58 -12.57
C LYS A 62 -6.68 -4.23 -13.97
N GLN A 63 -6.99 -5.09 -14.93
CA GLN A 63 -6.74 -4.87 -16.36
C GLN A 63 -7.97 -5.28 -17.16
N ASN A 64 -8.52 -4.38 -17.99
CA ASN A 64 -9.64 -4.69 -18.90
C ASN A 64 -10.84 -5.42 -18.21
N ASN A 65 -11.24 -4.98 -17.01
CA ASN A 65 -12.26 -5.58 -16.13
C ASN A 65 -11.92 -6.94 -15.50
N ILE A 66 -10.74 -7.49 -15.74
CA ILE A 66 -10.23 -8.64 -15.00
C ILE A 66 -9.55 -8.12 -13.73
N LEU A 67 -9.99 -8.60 -12.57
CA LEU A 67 -9.41 -8.30 -11.27
C LEU A 67 -8.60 -9.50 -10.80
N ASN A 68 -7.34 -9.26 -10.44
CA ASN A 68 -6.46 -10.22 -9.78
C ASN A 68 -6.05 -9.63 -8.43
N SER A 69 -6.00 -10.44 -7.38
CA SER A 69 -5.51 -10.01 -6.07
C SER A 69 -4.56 -11.03 -5.47
N ILE A 70 -3.57 -10.52 -4.72
CA ILE A 70 -2.64 -11.32 -3.93
C ILE A 70 -2.47 -10.61 -2.60
N GLY A 71 -2.68 -11.33 -1.49
CA GLY A 71 -2.45 -10.85 -0.14
C GLY A 71 -1.79 -11.96 0.69
N ASN A 72 -1.10 -11.55 1.75
CA ASN A 72 -0.54 -12.47 2.75
C ASN A 72 -1.53 -12.70 3.90
#